data_AF-A0A7Y5CZ51-F1
#
_entry.id   AF-A0A7Y5CZ51-F1
#
_cell.length_a   1.000
_cell.length_b   1.000
_cell.length_c   1.000
_cell.angle_alpha   90.00
_cell.angle_beta   90.00
_cell.angle_gamma   90.00
#
_symmetry.space_group_name_H-M   'P 1'
#
loop_
_entity.id
_entity.type
_entity.pdbx_description
1 polymer ?
#
loop_
_entity_poly.entity_id
_entity_poly.type
_entity_poly.pdbx_seq_one_letter_code
_entity_poly.pdbx_strand_id
1 'polypeptide(L)'
;MDELKILVWIVIGIVYLFARKRKKDAEAAQPKRRPVESDYETETPPVSKPVTFEDLLREIEGSKKAQRLPEPVPEYVEEEKTDWKPYDYEEEVVEKKKPIEDTNYDYRKHDKIYETYENATKYAFVKPSLEETMKLEDTVVRFNQFKNYQPEPKSRIREEILRDLKDPRSFKKAFILSEILQKRF
;
A
#
# COMPACT_ATOMS: atom_id res chain seq x y z
N MET A 1 37.77 53.36 -23.84
CA MET A 1 38.30 52.12 -24.48
C MET A 1 39.14 51.29 -23.52
N ASP A 2 39.93 51.90 -22.62
CA ASP A 2 40.84 51.13 -21.76
C ASP A 2 40.14 50.48 -20.57
N GLU A 3 39.06 51.06 -20.04
CA GLU A 3 38.22 50.45 -19.01
C GLU A 3 37.56 49.14 -19.48
N LEU A 4 37.10 49.10 -20.74
CA LEU A 4 36.55 47.89 -21.35
C LEU A 4 37.62 46.80 -21.52
N LYS A 5 38.85 47.17 -21.89
CA LYS A 5 39.97 46.22 -21.99
C LYS A 5 40.35 45.67 -20.62
N ILE A 6 40.35 46.50 -19.58
CA ILE A 6 40.62 46.09 -18.19
C ILE A 6 39.54 45.13 -17.70
N LEU A 7 38.25 45.45 -17.94
CA LEU A 7 37.13 44.59 -17.59
C LEU A 7 37.22 43.22 -18.30
N VAL A 8 37.54 43.21 -19.60
CA VAL A 8 37.72 41.97 -20.38
C VAL A 8 38.87 41.13 -19.82
N TRP A 9 40.01 41.74 -19.47
CA TRP A 9 41.13 41.03 -18.85
C TRP A 9 40.80 40.44 -17.48
N ILE A 10 40.00 41.15 -16.67
CA ILE A 10 39.51 40.63 -15.38
C ILE A 10 38.62 39.40 -15.60
N VAL A 11 37.68 39.46 -16.55
CA VAL A 11 36.80 38.33 -16.87
C VAL A 11 37.60 37.13 -17.38
N ILE A 12 38.58 37.34 -18.28
CA ILE A 12 39.48 36.29 -18.78
C ILE A 12 40.28 35.67 -17.63
N GLY A 13 40.81 36.49 -16.71
CA GLY A 13 41.54 36.03 -15.53
C GLY A 13 40.69 35.14 -14.62
N ILE A 14 39.43 35.54 -14.37
CA ILE A 14 38.49 34.76 -13.55
C ILE A 14 38.14 33.43 -14.25
N VAL A 15 37.81 33.46 -15.53
CA VAL A 15 37.49 32.25 -16.32
C VAL A 15 38.69 31.30 -16.35
N TYR A 16 39.91 31.81 -16.52
CA TYR A 16 41.14 31.02 -16.49
C TYR A 16 41.35 30.34 -15.13
N LEU A 17 41.08 31.04 -14.02
CA LEU A 17 41.21 30.50 -12.67
C LEU A 17 40.22 29.36 -12.40
N PHE A 18 38.96 29.51 -12.82
CA PHE A 18 37.95 28.46 -12.74
C PHE A 18 38.24 27.27 -13.67
N ALA A 19 38.73 27.53 -14.89
CA ALA A 19 39.12 26.48 -15.82
C ALA A 19 40.31 25.66 -15.28
N ARG A 20 41.28 26.32 -14.63
CA ARG A 20 42.45 25.66 -14.03
C ARG A 20 42.10 24.82 -12.81
N LYS A 21 41.13 25.24 -11.98
CA LYS A 21 40.63 24.42 -10.86
C LYS A 21 39.87 23.20 -11.37
N ARG A 22 38.96 23.36 -12.33
CA ARG A 22 38.17 22.24 -12.88
C ARG A 22 39.00 21.16 -13.59
N LYS A 23 40.12 21.52 -14.23
CA LYS A 23 41.00 20.54 -14.87
C LYS A 23 41.64 19.56 -13.88
N LYS A 24 41.88 19.97 -12.62
CA LYS A 24 42.40 19.08 -11.58
C LYS A 24 41.37 18.06 -11.10
N ASP A 25 40.10 18.43 -11.09
CA ASP A 25 39.02 17.52 -10.67
C ASP A 25 38.58 16.57 -11.81
N ALA A 26 38.78 16.98 -13.07
CA ALA A 26 38.41 16.18 -14.24
C ALA A 26 39.38 15.01 -14.53
N GLU A 27 40.62 15.09 -14.07
CA GLU A 27 41.64 14.04 -14.29
C GLU A 27 41.58 12.90 -13.26
N ALA A 28 40.83 13.08 -12.16
CA ALA A 28 40.59 12.06 -11.13
C ALA A 28 39.40 11.13 -11.44
N ALA A 29 38.66 11.38 -12.52
CA ALA A 29 37.47 10.62 -12.89
C ALA A 29 37.69 9.77 -14.16
N GLN A 30 38.71 8.90 -14.15
CA GLN A 30 38.75 7.77 -15.09
C GLN A 30 38.12 6.53 -14.43
N PRO A 31 37.16 5.85 -15.07
CA PRO A 31 36.64 4.59 -14.57
C PRO A 31 37.67 3.49 -14.81
N LYS A 32 38.41 3.11 -13.76
CA LYS A 32 39.19 1.87 -13.77
C LYS A 32 38.21 0.69 -13.81
N ARG A 33 37.99 0.13 -15.00
CA ARG A 33 37.62 -1.28 -15.13
C ARG A 33 38.80 -2.12 -14.62
N ARG A 34 38.61 -2.86 -13.54
CA ARG A 34 39.42 -4.04 -13.19
C ARG A 34 38.49 -5.15 -12.67
N PRO A 35 38.74 -6.41 -13.04
CA PRO A 35 38.10 -7.56 -12.42
C PRO A 35 38.79 -7.84 -11.08
N VAL A 36 38.01 -8.23 -10.07
CA VAL A 36 38.57 -8.68 -8.78
C VAL A 36 37.79 -9.91 -8.34
N GLU A 37 38.39 -11.08 -8.55
CA GLU A 37 38.34 -12.16 -7.57
C GLU A 37 39.05 -11.68 -6.30
N SER A 38 38.40 -11.81 -5.15
CA SER A 38 39.02 -12.32 -3.91
C SER A 38 38.05 -12.21 -2.75
N ASP A 39 38.05 -13.29 -1.98
CA ASP A 39 37.39 -13.55 -0.72
C ASP A 39 37.59 -12.43 0.30
N TYR A 40 36.49 -11.87 0.80
CA TYR A 40 36.43 -11.26 2.12
C TYR A 40 35.03 -11.48 2.71
N GLU A 41 34.99 -12.22 3.82
CA GLU A 41 33.88 -12.24 4.78
C GLU A 41 33.59 -10.80 5.22
N THR A 42 32.40 -10.31 4.89
CA THR A 42 31.79 -9.18 5.56
C THR A 42 30.29 -9.46 5.54
N GLU A 43 29.74 -9.66 6.73
CA GLU A 43 28.31 -9.88 6.99
C GLU A 43 27.51 -8.71 6.43
N THR A 44 27.08 -8.84 5.18
CA THR A 44 26.04 -8.02 4.58
C THR A 44 24.73 -8.76 4.80
N PRO A 45 23.64 -8.09 5.23
CA PRO A 45 22.33 -8.73 5.20
C PRO A 45 22.05 -9.17 3.76
N PRO A 46 21.55 -10.39 3.54
CA PRO A 46 21.45 -10.94 2.20
C PRO A 46 20.61 -9.99 1.35
N VAL A 47 21.21 -9.47 0.28
CA VAL A 47 20.49 -8.81 -0.80
C VAL A 47 19.37 -9.77 -1.19
N SER A 48 18.15 -9.43 -0.78
CA SER A 48 16.97 -10.24 -1.03
C SER A 48 16.86 -10.38 -2.54
N LYS A 49 17.05 -11.61 -3.02
CA LYS A 49 16.82 -11.97 -4.41
C LYS A 49 15.44 -11.42 -4.82
N PRO A 50 15.27 -10.87 -6.03
CA PRO A 50 13.96 -10.39 -6.46
C PRO A 50 12.99 -11.57 -6.37
N VAL A 51 12.00 -11.45 -5.49
CA VAL A 51 11.06 -12.53 -5.20
C VAL A 51 10.26 -12.78 -6.47
N THR A 52 10.37 -14.00 -7.00
CA THR A 52 9.64 -14.38 -8.20
C THR A 52 8.20 -14.74 -7.84
N PHE A 53 7.29 -14.68 -8.81
CA PHE A 53 5.89 -15.02 -8.56
C PHE A 53 5.71 -16.46 -8.08
N GLU A 54 6.56 -17.39 -8.55
CA GLU A 54 6.58 -18.76 -8.06
C GLU A 54 7.04 -18.85 -6.59
N ASP A 55 7.99 -18.02 -6.17
CA ASP A 55 8.40 -17.95 -4.76
C ASP A 55 7.28 -17.39 -3.88
N LEU A 56 6.55 -16.36 -4.35
CA LEU A 56 5.38 -15.83 -3.64
C LEU A 56 4.24 -16.84 -3.54
N LEU A 57 3.97 -17.61 -4.59
CA LEU A 57 2.98 -18.68 -4.55
C LEU A 57 3.39 -19.80 -3.58
N ARG A 58 4.67 -20.18 -3.61
CA ARG A 58 5.22 -21.18 -2.67
C ARG A 58 5.16 -20.68 -1.22
N GLU A 59 5.37 -19.39 -0.97
CA GLU A 59 5.24 -18.79 0.35
C GLU A 59 3.77 -18.75 0.83
N ILE A 60 2.83 -18.41 -0.05
CA ILE A 60 1.39 -18.46 0.26
C ILE A 60 0.93 -19.90 0.52
N GLU A 61 1.30 -20.86 -0.33
CA GLU A 61 0.98 -22.29 -0.11
C GLU A 61 1.66 -22.85 1.15
N GLY A 62 2.89 -22.40 1.45
CA GLY A 62 3.64 -22.76 2.66
C GLY A 62 3.00 -22.20 3.95
N SER A 63 2.58 -20.93 3.93
CA SER A 63 1.86 -20.29 5.04
C SER A 63 0.48 -20.94 5.29
N LYS A 64 -0.17 -21.45 4.25
CA LYS A 64 -1.43 -22.20 4.35
C LYS A 64 -1.25 -23.57 5.00
N LYS A 65 -0.05 -24.17 4.92
CA LYS A 65 0.31 -25.43 5.61
C LYS A 65 0.73 -25.22 7.07
N ALA A 66 1.28 -24.07 7.44
CA ALA A 66 1.66 -23.75 8.81
C ALA A 66 0.46 -23.45 9.72
N GLN A 67 -0.68 -23.09 9.13
CA GLN A 67 -1.96 -22.98 9.82
C GLN A 67 -2.79 -24.25 9.61
N ARG A 68 -2.24 -25.40 10.04
CA ARG A 68 -3.09 -26.52 10.46
C ARG A 68 -3.78 -26.09 11.75
N LEU A 69 -4.83 -25.29 11.60
CA LEU A 69 -6.00 -25.45 12.46
C LEU A 69 -6.35 -26.94 12.47
N PRO A 70 -6.74 -27.53 13.62
CA PRO A 70 -7.26 -28.89 13.60
C PRO A 70 -8.29 -28.97 12.49
N GLU A 71 -8.15 -29.97 11.61
CA GLU A 71 -9.20 -30.29 10.66
C GLU A 71 -10.51 -30.28 11.45
N PRO A 72 -11.56 -29.57 10.99
CA PRO A 72 -12.87 -29.86 11.52
C PRO A 72 -13.06 -31.33 11.22
N VAL A 73 -13.04 -32.15 12.28
CA VAL A 73 -13.55 -33.51 12.22
C VAL A 73 -14.88 -33.34 11.52
N PRO A 74 -15.12 -34.00 10.36
CA PRO A 74 -16.47 -34.06 9.87
C PRO A 74 -17.23 -34.67 11.04
N GLU A 75 -18.05 -33.86 11.69
CA GLU A 75 -19.15 -34.35 12.48
C GLU A 75 -19.96 -35.12 11.46
N TYR A 76 -19.64 -36.41 11.34
CA TYR A 76 -20.58 -37.38 10.86
C TYR A 76 -21.76 -37.15 11.79
N VAL A 77 -22.72 -36.37 11.29
CA VAL A 77 -24.10 -36.55 11.68
C VAL A 77 -24.28 -38.04 11.44
N GLU A 78 -24.25 -38.78 12.54
CA GLU A 78 -24.65 -40.16 12.56
C GLU A 78 -26.03 -40.11 11.93
N GLU A 79 -26.11 -40.52 10.66
CA GLU A 79 -27.38 -40.74 10.01
C GLU A 79 -28.04 -41.77 10.91
N GLU A 80 -28.92 -41.29 11.79
CA GLU A 80 -29.88 -42.15 12.47
C GLU A 80 -30.47 -42.98 11.35
N LYS A 81 -30.09 -44.26 11.34
CA LYS A 81 -30.72 -45.25 10.49
C LYS A 81 -32.17 -45.21 10.88
N THR A 82 -32.94 -44.44 10.12
CA THR A 82 -34.37 -44.48 10.17
C THR A 82 -34.72 -45.85 9.62
N ASP A 83 -34.97 -46.78 10.55
CA ASP A 83 -35.62 -48.05 10.24
C ASP A 83 -36.95 -47.70 9.59
N TRP A 84 -36.94 -47.72 8.26
CA TRP A 84 -38.10 -47.42 7.44
C TRP A 84 -39.10 -48.57 7.62
N LYS A 85 -39.99 -48.43 8.61
CA LYS A 85 -41.15 -49.31 8.73
C LYS A 85 -42.14 -48.93 7.63
N PRO A 86 -42.64 -49.91 6.84
CA PRO A 86 -43.71 -49.63 5.90
C PRO A 86 -44.93 -49.14 6.70
N TYR A 87 -45.44 -47.96 6.33
CA TYR A 87 -46.66 -47.38 6.87
C TYR A 87 -47.85 -48.28 6.53
N ASP A 88 -48.50 -48.85 7.54
CA ASP A 88 -49.86 -49.38 7.42
C ASP A 88 -50.83 -48.19 7.44
N TYR A 89 -51.61 -48.05 6.36
CA TYR A 89 -52.59 -47.00 6.15
C TYR A 89 -53.89 -47.28 6.92
N GLU A 90 -53.82 -47.37 8.25
CA GLU A 90 -55.01 -47.36 9.11
C GLU A 90 -54.75 -46.49 10.35
N GLU A 91 -54.50 -45.20 10.14
CA GLU A 91 -54.50 -44.22 11.22
C GLU A 91 -55.76 -43.35 11.12
N GLU A 92 -56.67 -43.56 12.07
CA GLU A 92 -57.85 -42.73 12.31
C GLU A 92 -57.46 -41.24 12.26
N VAL A 93 -58.12 -40.49 11.38
CA VAL A 93 -57.99 -39.03 11.30
C VAL A 93 -58.58 -38.43 12.58
N VAL A 94 -57.75 -38.32 13.62
CA VAL A 94 -58.08 -37.49 14.79
C VAL A 94 -57.96 -36.04 14.33
N GLU A 95 -59.09 -35.44 13.97
CA GLU A 95 -59.21 -34.00 13.74
C GLU A 95 -58.80 -33.23 15.00
N LYS A 96 -57.52 -32.91 15.10
CA LYS A 96 -57.01 -31.97 16.10
C LYS A 96 -57.57 -30.59 15.76
N LYS A 97 -58.66 -30.23 16.43
CA LYS A 97 -59.22 -28.88 16.43
C LYS A 97 -58.11 -27.89 16.81
N LYS A 98 -57.66 -27.10 15.82
CA LYS A 98 -56.72 -26.00 16.06
C LYS A 98 -57.41 -25.00 17.01
N PRO A 99 -56.71 -24.50 18.06
CA PRO A 99 -57.28 -23.48 18.91
C PRO A 99 -57.60 -22.22 18.09
N ILE A 100 -58.64 -21.51 18.49
CA ILE A 100 -59.08 -20.26 17.88
C ILE A 100 -57.92 -19.25 17.95
N GLU A 101 -57.55 -18.70 16.79
CA GLU A 101 -56.45 -17.76 16.64
C GLU A 101 -56.75 -16.47 17.44
N ASP A 102 -55.80 -16.04 18.29
CA ASP A 102 -55.96 -14.84 19.11
C ASP A 102 -56.17 -13.61 18.21
N THR A 103 -57.30 -12.92 18.37
CA THR A 103 -57.69 -11.77 17.54
C THR A 103 -56.87 -10.51 17.79
N ASN A 104 -55.85 -10.58 18.66
CA ASN A 104 -54.97 -9.48 19.03
C ASN A 104 -53.51 -9.82 18.74
N TYR A 105 -53.24 -10.32 17.54
CA TYR A 105 -51.88 -10.61 17.07
C TYR A 105 -51.19 -9.29 16.67
N ASP A 106 -50.37 -8.76 17.57
CA ASP A 106 -49.52 -7.61 17.26
C ASP A 106 -48.33 -8.10 16.42
N TYR A 107 -48.49 -8.03 15.09
CA TYR A 107 -47.49 -8.47 14.09
C TYR A 107 -46.09 -7.92 14.38
N ARG A 108 -46.00 -6.74 14.99
CA ARG A 108 -44.73 -6.09 15.30
C ARG A 108 -43.92 -6.81 16.38
N LYS A 109 -44.57 -7.55 17.28
CA LYS A 109 -43.93 -8.23 18.42
C LYS A 109 -43.62 -9.70 18.17
N HIS A 110 -44.26 -10.32 17.20
CA HIS A 110 -44.15 -11.76 16.95
C HIS A 110 -43.34 -12.11 15.69
N ASP A 111 -43.09 -11.13 14.82
CA ASP A 111 -42.22 -11.32 13.66
C ASP A 111 -40.75 -11.14 14.05
N LYS A 112 -39.97 -12.21 13.87
CA LYS A 112 -38.50 -12.24 14.06
C LYS A 112 -37.77 -11.14 13.26
N ILE A 113 -38.37 -10.65 12.18
CA ILE A 113 -37.85 -9.57 11.35
C ILE A 113 -37.83 -8.24 12.12
N TYR A 114 -38.86 -7.96 12.92
CA TYR A 114 -38.90 -6.73 13.72
C TYR A 114 -37.96 -6.81 14.92
N GLU A 115 -37.86 -7.97 15.57
CA GLU A 115 -36.89 -8.18 16.65
C GLU A 115 -35.45 -7.94 16.18
N THR A 116 -35.08 -8.45 15.00
CA THR A 116 -33.75 -8.24 14.42
C THR A 116 -33.49 -6.77 14.08
N TYR A 117 -34.47 -6.07 13.51
CA TYR A 117 -34.39 -4.63 13.25
C TYR A 117 -34.25 -3.80 14.54
N GLU A 118 -35.10 -4.07 15.54
CA GLU A 118 -35.06 -3.37 16.83
C GLU A 118 -33.76 -3.64 17.59
N ASN A 119 -33.23 -4.86 17.49
CA ASN A 119 -31.93 -5.18 18.07
C ASN A 119 -30.81 -4.45 17.32
N ALA A 120 -30.80 -4.48 15.98
CA ALA A 120 -29.77 -3.81 15.18
C ALA A 120 -29.74 -2.29 15.41
N THR A 121 -30.92 -1.66 15.54
CA THR A 121 -31.01 -0.23 15.86
C THR A 121 -30.44 0.07 17.24
N LYS A 122 -30.82 -0.69 18.28
CA LYS A 122 -30.23 -0.57 19.63
C LYS A 122 -28.70 -0.71 19.60
N TYR A 123 -28.17 -1.72 18.90
CA TYR A 123 -26.74 -1.91 18.78
C TYR A 123 -26.04 -0.78 17.99
N ALA A 124 -26.67 -0.21 16.97
CA ALA A 124 -26.10 0.89 16.20
C ALA A 124 -25.91 2.16 17.05
N PHE A 125 -26.84 2.46 17.97
CA PHE A 125 -26.74 3.62 18.85
C PHE A 125 -25.74 3.45 20.01
N VAL A 126 -25.46 2.21 20.42
CA VAL A 126 -24.52 1.90 21.51
C VAL A 126 -23.09 1.68 21.00
N LYS A 127 -22.88 1.63 19.68
CA LYS A 127 -21.53 1.49 19.11
C LYS A 127 -20.73 2.77 19.40
N PRO A 128 -19.61 2.69 20.14
CA PRO A 128 -18.73 3.83 20.33
C PRO A 128 -18.21 4.29 18.97
N SER A 129 -18.04 5.60 18.81
CA SER A 129 -17.45 6.15 17.58
C SER A 129 -16.03 5.61 17.41
N LEU A 130 -15.55 5.52 16.16
CA LEU A 130 -14.18 5.07 15.89
C LEU A 130 -13.17 5.93 16.68
N GLU A 131 -13.44 7.23 16.77
CA GLU A 131 -12.66 8.21 17.54
C GLU A 131 -12.67 7.91 19.05
N GLU A 132 -13.80 7.48 19.60
CA GLU A 132 -13.94 7.11 21.02
C GLU A 132 -13.23 5.78 21.35
N THR A 133 -13.19 4.83 20.40
CA THR A 133 -12.43 3.59 20.57
C THR A 133 -10.94 3.75 20.32
N MET A 134 -10.54 4.80 19.60
CA MET A 134 -9.14 5.07 19.28
C MET A 134 -8.49 5.78 20.47
N LYS A 135 -7.89 5.00 21.37
CA LYS A 135 -7.08 5.55 22.47
C LYS A 135 -5.82 6.22 21.92
N LEU A 136 -5.88 7.53 21.69
CA LEU A 136 -4.73 8.34 21.26
C LEU A 136 -3.64 8.39 22.34
N GLU A 137 -3.99 8.11 23.59
CA GLU A 137 -3.12 8.12 24.77
C GLU A 137 -2.02 7.04 24.71
N ASP A 138 -2.28 5.89 24.07
CA ASP A 138 -1.31 4.79 23.92
C ASP A 138 -0.45 4.90 22.66
N THR A 139 -0.61 5.98 21.88
CA THR A 139 0.20 6.17 20.67
C THR A 139 1.55 6.78 21.01
N VAL A 140 2.59 5.94 21.05
CA VAL A 140 3.99 6.41 21.10
C VAL A 140 4.35 6.98 19.72
N VAL A 141 4.05 8.25 19.50
CA VAL A 141 4.47 8.97 18.29
C VAL A 141 5.98 9.12 18.33
N ARG A 142 6.70 8.31 17.57
CA ARG A 142 8.16 8.48 17.43
C ARG A 142 8.43 9.58 16.41
N PHE A 143 9.34 10.49 16.77
CA PHE A 143 9.83 11.52 15.87
C PHE A 143 10.27 10.87 14.55
N ASN A 144 9.75 11.37 13.41
CA ASN A 144 9.96 10.90 12.03
C ASN A 144 9.07 9.78 11.48
N GLN A 145 8.19 9.14 12.24
CA GLN A 145 7.30 8.10 11.68
C GLN A 145 6.38 8.62 10.56
N PHE A 146 6.04 9.92 10.60
CA PHE A 146 5.13 10.54 9.64
C PHE A 146 5.82 11.22 8.46
N LYS A 147 7.15 11.19 8.36
CA LYS A 147 7.88 11.87 7.27
C LYS A 147 7.47 11.36 5.88
N ASN A 148 7.16 10.07 5.77
CA ASN A 148 6.79 9.44 4.50
C ASN A 148 5.33 9.72 4.09
N TYR A 149 4.51 10.21 5.00
CA TYR A 149 3.10 10.58 4.73
C TYR A 149 2.94 12.08 4.50
N GLN A 150 4.00 12.86 4.68
CA GLN A 150 3.99 14.26 4.31
C GLN A 150 4.00 14.34 2.79
N PRO A 151 3.04 15.06 2.17
CA PRO A 151 3.11 15.29 0.74
C PRO A 151 4.43 15.99 0.44
N GLU A 152 5.26 15.39 -0.42
CA GLU A 152 6.47 16.06 -0.88
C GLU A 152 6.07 17.41 -1.47
N PRO A 153 6.80 18.50 -1.16
CA PRO A 153 6.51 19.78 -1.75
C PRO A 153 6.64 19.63 -3.27
N LYS A 154 5.51 19.62 -3.97
CA LYS A 154 5.47 19.52 -5.44
C LYS A 154 6.45 20.54 -5.98
N SER A 155 7.56 20.07 -6.56
CA SER A 155 8.50 20.95 -7.25
C SER A 155 7.68 21.76 -8.24
N ARG A 156 7.84 23.08 -8.19
CA ARG A 156 7.17 23.92 -9.18
C ARG A 156 7.72 23.48 -10.53
N ILE A 157 6.84 23.04 -11.43
CA ILE A 157 7.19 22.54 -12.77
C ILE A 157 8.17 23.50 -13.49
N ARG A 158 8.02 24.81 -13.26
CA ARG A 158 8.93 25.85 -13.76
C ARG A 158 10.37 25.72 -13.23
N GLU A 159 10.55 25.42 -11.95
CA GLU A 159 11.88 25.26 -11.35
C GLU A 159 12.58 24.00 -11.86
N GLU A 160 11.82 22.94 -12.12
CA GLU A 160 12.33 21.72 -12.75
C GLU A 160 12.79 21.98 -14.19
N ILE A 161 11.97 22.68 -14.98
CA ILE A 161 12.32 23.10 -16.35
C ILE A 161 13.57 24.00 -16.34
N LEU A 162 13.68 24.94 -15.41
CA LEU A 162 14.86 25.82 -15.30
C LEU A 162 16.13 25.05 -14.89
N ARG A 163 16.01 24.04 -14.03
CA ARG A 163 17.13 23.16 -13.68
C ARG A 163 17.56 22.34 -14.89
N ASP A 164 16.61 21.75 -15.61
CA ASP A 164 16.86 20.96 -16.82
C ASP A 164 17.53 21.79 -17.94
N LEU A 165 17.15 23.06 -18.10
CA LEU A 165 17.76 23.98 -19.06
C LEU A 165 19.18 24.41 -18.67
N LYS A 166 19.48 24.43 -17.37
CA LYS A 166 20.79 24.84 -16.83
C LYS A 166 21.82 23.71 -16.85
N ASP A 167 21.37 22.45 -16.92
CA ASP A 167 22.24 21.29 -16.87
C ASP A 167 22.89 20.96 -18.24
N PRO A 168 24.22 21.09 -18.38
CA PRO A 168 24.91 20.83 -19.65
C PRO A 168 24.92 19.35 -20.05
N ARG A 169 24.65 18.44 -19.09
CA ARG A 169 24.52 16.99 -19.35
C ARG A 169 23.21 16.63 -20.06
N SER A 170 22.20 17.48 -19.92
CA SER A 170 20.86 17.29 -20.48
C SER A 170 20.60 18.17 -21.70
N PHE A 171 21.64 18.52 -22.47
CA PHE A 171 21.54 19.44 -23.63
C PHE A 171 20.42 19.07 -24.61
N LYS A 172 20.23 17.77 -24.90
CA LYS A 172 19.12 17.32 -25.77
C LYS A 172 17.75 17.64 -25.19
N LYS A 173 17.57 17.40 -23.88
CA LYS A 173 16.33 17.70 -23.15
C LYS A 173 16.09 19.20 -23.11
N ALA A 174 17.14 19.99 -22.83
CA ALA A 174 17.09 21.44 -22.83
C ALA A 174 16.71 22.00 -24.21
N PHE A 175 17.31 21.48 -25.29
CA PHE A 175 17.02 21.87 -26.67
C PHE A 175 15.58 21.55 -27.08
N ILE A 176 15.09 20.36 -26.74
CA ILE A 176 13.69 19.98 -27.00
C ILE A 176 12.72 20.88 -26.19
N LEU A 177 13.02 21.14 -24.92
CA LEU A 177 12.20 22.01 -24.07
C LEU A 177 12.18 23.46 -24.58
N SER A 178 13.31 24.01 -25.02
CA SER A 178 13.37 25.35 -25.60
C SER A 178 12.54 25.46 -26.88
N GLU A 179 12.58 24.43 -27.74
CA GLU A 179 11.79 24.38 -28.97
C GLU A 179 10.29 24.32 -28.68
N ILE A 180 9.86 23.51 -27.69
CA ILE A 180 8.45 23.41 -27.28
C ILE A 180 7.95 24.72 -26.68
N LEU A 181 8.77 25.40 -25.88
CA LEU A 181 8.42 26.68 -25.26
C LEU A 181 8.27 27.78 -26.31
N GLN A 182 9.16 27.84 -27.30
CA GLN A 182 9.15 28.85 -28.36
C GLN A 182 8.02 28.65 -29.39
N LYS A 183 7.46 27.44 -29.52
CA LYS A 183 6.27 27.21 -30.35
C LYS A 183 4.96 27.65 -29.69
N ARG A 184 4.94 27.76 -28.37
CA ARG A 184 3.70 27.98 -27.60
C ARG A 184 3.47 29.46 -27.24
N PHE A 185 4.52 30.28 -27.31
CA PHE A 185 4.52 31.72 -27.07
C PHE A 185 5.14 32.42 -28.28
#